data_AF-A0A1Q7MEI2-F1
#
_entry.id   AF-A0A1Q7MEI2-F1
#
_cell.length_a   1.000
_cell.length_b   1.000
_cell.length_c   1.000
_cell.angle_alpha   90.00
_cell.angle_beta   90.00
_cell.angle_gamma   90.00
#
_symmetry.space_group_name_H-M   'P 1'
#
loop_
_entity.id
_entity.type
_entity.pdbx_description
1 polymer ?
#
loop_
_entity_poly.entity_id
_entity_poly.type
_entity_poly.pdbx_seq_one_letter_code
_entity_poly.pdbx_strand_id
1 'polypeptide(L)' 'MPLPKPGENVKVTLMSGETIEGILEWIDGNGGWVKGAQKNRWVPLEAFQPGQQSDDSKDDE' A
#
# COMPACT_ATOMS: atom_id res chain seq x y z
N MET A 1 8.74 9.73 -2.29
CA MET A 1 8.97 8.43 -1.62
C MET A 1 9.06 7.33 -2.67
N PRO A 2 9.90 6.30 -2.51
CA PRO A 2 9.96 5.20 -3.45
C PRO A 2 8.71 4.32 -3.33
N LEU A 3 8.12 3.97 -4.46
CA LEU A 3 7.08 2.95 -4.51
C LEU A 3 7.69 1.57 -4.23
N PRO A 4 6.91 0.63 -3.65
CA PRO A 4 7.36 -0.74 -3.50
C PRO A 4 7.67 -1.36 -4.86
N LYS A 5 8.64 -2.28 -4.88
CA LYS A 5 9.07 -2.96 -6.10
C LYS A 5 8.20 -4.20 -6.35
N PRO A 6 8.02 -4.58 -7.63
CA PRO A 6 7.50 -5.90 -7.97
C PRO A 6 8.26 -7.01 -7.23
N GLY A 7 7.53 -7.95 -6.64
CA GLY A 7 8.04 -9.06 -5.81
C GLY A 7 8.06 -8.77 -4.31
N GLU A 8 7.82 -7.54 -3.87
CA GLU A 8 7.77 -7.21 -2.44
C GLU A 8 6.39 -7.48 -1.82
N ASN A 9 6.38 -7.86 -0.54
CA ASN A 9 5.14 -7.94 0.23
C ASN A 9 4.70 -6.54 0.64
N VAL A 10 3.49 -6.17 0.23
CA VAL A 10 2.88 -4.87 0.50
C VAL A 10 1.63 -5.05 1.35
N LYS A 11 1.43 -4.11 2.28
CA LYS A 11 0.21 -3.97 3.05
C LYS A 11 -0.39 -2.61 2.74
N VAL A 12 -1.51 -2.61 2.05
CA VAL A 12 -2.16 -1.41 1.50
C VAL A 12 -3.53 -1.24 2.13
N THR A 13 -3.85 -0.03 2.56
CA THR A 13 -5.17 0.30 3.11
C THR A 13 -5.95 1.06 2.07
N LEU A 14 -7.06 0.48 1.60
CA LEU A 14 -7.96 1.13 0.66
C LEU A 14 -8.75 2.24 1.34
N MET A 15 -9.27 3.19 0.54
CA MET A 15 -10.15 4.27 1.01
C MET A 15 -11.41 3.76 1.75
N SER A 16 -11.82 2.51 1.49
CA SER A 16 -12.91 1.85 2.22
C SER A 16 -12.54 1.39 3.63
N GLY A 17 -11.29 1.54 4.05
CA GLY A 17 -10.74 0.96 5.28
C GLY A 17 -10.34 -0.52 5.17
N GLU A 18 -10.54 -1.15 4.01
CA GLU A 18 -10.09 -2.53 3.76
C GLU A 18 -8.56 -2.56 3.67
N THR A 19 -7.90 -3.39 4.49
CA THR A 19 -6.46 -3.64 4.35
C THR A 19 -6.23 -4.89 3.51
N ILE A 20 -5.42 -4.77 2.48
CA ILE A 20 -4.99 -5.89 1.63
C ILE A 20 -3.51 -6.11 1.89
N GLU A 21 -3.15 -7.36 2.18
CA GLU A 21 -1.77 -7.80 2.29
C GLU A 21 -1.48 -8.82 1.20
N GLY A 22 -0.36 -8.64 0.49
CA GLY A 22 0.01 -9.51 -0.61
C GLY A 22 1.29 -9.09 -1.33
N ILE A 23 1.65 -9.85 -2.36
CA ILE A 23 2.84 -9.57 -3.17
C ILE A 23 2.47 -8.60 -4.29
N LEU A 24 3.22 -7.51 -4.42
CA LEU A 24 3.10 -6.61 -5.56
C LEU A 24 3.64 -7.31 -6.80
N GLU A 25 2.79 -7.62 -7.77
CA GLU A 25 3.22 -8.29 -9.00
C GLU A 25 3.82 -7.31 -10.00
N TRP A 26 3.19 -6.15 -10.17
CA TRP A 26 3.68 -5.06 -11.00
C TRP A 26 3.03 -3.74 -10.60
N ILE A 27 3.69 -2.63 -10.91
CA ILE A 27 3.24 -1.28 -10.59
C ILE A 27 3.52 -0.36 -11.78
N ASP A 28 2.56 0.50 -12.10
CA ASP A 28 2.69 1.60 -13.04
C ASP A 28 2.40 2.94 -12.34
N GLY A 29 2.60 4.04 -13.06
CA GLY A 29 2.43 5.40 -12.52
C GLY A 29 1.03 5.71 -11.95
N ASN A 30 0.03 4.84 -12.15
CA ASN A 30 -1.34 5.01 -11.66
C ASN A 30 -1.70 4.05 -10.51
N GLY A 31 -0.96 2.95 -10.33
CA GLY A 31 -1.31 1.92 -9.35
C GLY A 31 -0.56 0.62 -9.58
N GLY A 32 -0.88 -0.41 -8.80
CA GLY A 32 -0.19 -1.68 -8.84
C GLY A 32 -1.10 -2.87 -8.62
N TRP A 33 -0.75 -3.99 -9.25
CA TRP A 33 -1.47 -5.24 -9.11
C TRP A 33 -0.92 -6.03 -7.93
N VAL A 34 -1.76 -6.23 -6.91
CA VAL A 34 -1.38 -6.97 -5.69
C VAL A 34 -2.00 -8.35 -5.73
N LYS A 35 -1.16 -9.38 -5.60
CA LYS A 35 -1.57 -10.76 -5.35
C LYS A 35 -1.79 -10.96 -3.86
N GLY A 36 -3.01 -10.70 -3.41
CA GLY A 36 -3.42 -10.93 -2.03
C GLY A 36 -3.58 -12.41 -1.69
N ALA A 37 -3.53 -12.74 -0.41
CA ALA A 37 -3.69 -14.12 0.07
C ALA A 37 -5.02 -14.77 -0.33
N GLN A 38 -6.10 -13.97 -0.43
CA GLN A 38 -7.44 -14.44 -0.79
C GLN A 38 -7.87 -14.04 -2.21
N LYS A 39 -7.41 -12.89 -2.71
CA LYS A 39 -7.82 -12.33 -4.00
C LYS A 39 -6.72 -11.42 -4.56
N ASN A 40 -6.57 -11.45 -5.88
CA ASN A 40 -5.71 -10.52 -6.60
C ASN A 40 -6.53 -9.27 -6.96
N ARG A 41 -5.97 -8.08 -6.80
CA ARG A 41 -6.69 -6.83 -7.05
C ARG A 41 -5.76 -5.72 -7.50
N TRP A 42 -6.28 -4.86 -8.38
CA TRP A 42 -5.65 -3.58 -8.72
C TRP A 42 -5.82 -2.59 -7.58
N VAL A 43 -4.71 -2.03 -7.12
CA VAL A 43 -4.64 -1.09 -6.01
C VAL A 43 -4.18 0.27 -6.56
N PRO A 44 -4.87 1.37 -6.25
CA PRO A 44 -4.44 2.70 -6.70
C PRO A 44 -3.15 3.13 -6.00
N LEU A 45 -2.35 3.99 -6.65
CA LEU A 45 -1.06 4.45 -6.13
C LEU A 45 -1.17 5.06 -4.71
N GLU A 46 -2.28 5.76 -4.46
CA GLU A 46 -2.60 6.40 -3.19
C GLU A 46 -2.66 5.40 -2.02
N ALA A 47 -3.04 4.14 -2.27
CA ALA A 47 -3.11 3.11 -1.24
C ALA A 47 -1.75 2.44 -0.97
N PHE A 48 -0.77 2.63 -1.86
CA PHE A 48 0.64 2.30 -1.62
C PHE A 48 1.37 3.40 -0.86
N GLN A 49 0.76 4.58 -0.73
CA GLN A 49 1.29 5.56 0.20
C GLN A 49 1.15 4.94 1.59
N PRO A 50 2.18 5.03 2.44
CA PRO A 50 2.03 4.77 3.85
C PRO A 50 1.05 5.82 4.38
N GLY A 51 -0.24 5.50 4.32
CA GLY A 51 -1.27 6.31 4.93
C GLY A 51 -1.02 6.25 6.42
N GLN A 52 -0.44 7.33 6.95
CA GLN A 52 -1.01 7.96 8.14
C GLN A 52 -1.27 6.96 9.27
N GLN A 53 -0.27 6.12 9.59
CA GLN A 53 -0.05 5.80 11.00
C GLN A 53 0.15 7.19 11.61
N SER A 54 -0.79 7.58 12.47
CA SER A 54 -0.96 8.91 13.01
C SER A 54 0.36 9.68 13.12
N ASP A 55 0.30 10.96 12.78
CA ASP A 55 1.13 11.95 13.42
C ASP A 55 1.10 11.69 14.94
N ASP A 56 2.06 10.91 15.42
CA ASP A 56 2.59 11.00 16.77
C ASP A 56 3.94 11.71 16.61
N SER A 57 3.87 12.91 16.01
CA SER A 57 4.76 13.99 16.40
C SER A 57 4.28 14.45 17.77
N LYS A 58 4.63 13.70 18.81
CA LYS A 58 4.54 14.12 20.21
C LYS A 58 5.93 13.83 20.77
N ASP A 59 6.72 14.76 21.26
CA ASP A 59 6.49 16.10 21.78
C ASP A 59 7.84 16.83 21.59
N ASP A 60 7.77 18.14 21.40
CA ASP A 60 8.90 19.07 21.45
C ASP A 60 9.48 19.08 22.88
N GLU A 61 10.75 18.68 23.09
CA GLU A 61 11.62 19.23 24.15
C GLU A 61 13.12 18.99 23.87
#